data_AF-A0A0G1DJ12-F1
#
_entry.id   AF-A0A0G1DJ12-F1
#
_cell.length_a   1.000
_cell.length_b   1.000
_cell.length_c   1.000
_cell.angle_alpha   90.00
_cell.angle_beta   90.00
_cell.angle_gamma   90.00
#
_symmetry.space_group_name_H-M   'P 1'
#
loop_
_entity.id
_entity.type
_entity.pdbx_description
1 polymer ?
#
loop_
_entity_poly.entity_id
_entity_poly.type
_entity_poly.pdbx_seq_one_letter_code
_entity_poly.pdbx_strand_id
1 'polypeptide(L)'
;MREIKIYTLLAIFAVVMLLIVFGVIFLSGTGKDAERIEEAETENEFVPPQDFEYDENLIEDFNNAPVKVEYDYTLSSGEKITIRIPEGVDPPPQAAVEKMYRERKE
;
A
#
# COMPACT_ATOMS: atom_id res chain seq x y z
N MET A 1 45.27 39.92 -7.56
CA MET A 1 44.17 40.29 -6.62
C MET A 1 42.82 40.57 -7.29
N ARG A 2 42.76 41.15 -8.51
CA ARG A 2 41.48 41.49 -9.17
C ARG A 2 40.69 40.26 -9.66
N GLU A 3 41.40 39.24 -10.15
CA GLU A 3 40.79 38.00 -10.66
C GLU A 3 40.12 37.17 -9.55
N ILE A 4 40.78 37.03 -8.40
CA ILE A 4 40.22 36.32 -7.23
C ILE A 4 38.86 36.93 -6.86
N LYS A 5 38.76 38.26 -6.81
CA LYS A 5 37.50 38.97 -6.49
C LYS A 5 36.38 38.66 -7.49
N ILE A 6 36.71 38.50 -8.77
CA ILE A 6 35.73 38.17 -9.83
C ILE A 6 35.22 36.74 -9.66
N TYR A 7 36.11 35.78 -9.38
CA TYR A 7 35.69 34.40 -9.13
C TYR A 7 34.90 34.25 -7.84
N THR A 8 35.23 35.01 -6.79
CA THR A 8 34.43 35.03 -5.55
C THR A 8 33.04 35.61 -5.82
N LEU A 9 32.93 36.67 -6.62
CA LEU A 9 31.65 37.27 -7.00
C LEU A 9 30.79 36.32 -7.85
N LEU A 10 31.43 35.60 -8.78
CA LEU A 10 30.78 34.56 -9.60
C LEU A 10 30.27 33.39 -8.75
N ALA A 11 31.05 32.95 -7.76
CA ALA A 11 30.68 31.87 -6.85
C ALA A 11 29.48 32.24 -5.98
N ILE A 12 29.45 33.47 -5.44
CA ILE A 12 28.30 33.98 -4.67
C ILE A 12 27.05 34.02 -5.55
N PHE A 13 27.17 34.51 -6.79
CA PHE A 13 26.05 34.54 -7.73
C PHE A 13 25.50 33.14 -8.04
N ALA A 14 26.39 32.17 -8.23
CA ALA A 14 25.99 30.78 -8.46
C ALA A 14 25.23 30.18 -7.27
N VAL A 15 25.68 30.45 -6.03
CA VAL A 15 24.99 29.97 -4.81
C VAL A 15 23.62 30.63 -4.66
N VAL A 16 23.52 31.94 -4.91
CA VAL A 16 22.23 32.67 -4.86
C VAL A 16 21.25 32.10 -5.89
N MET A 17 21.70 31.84 -7.12
CA MET A 17 20.87 31.19 -8.15
C MET A 17 20.41 29.81 -7.73
N LEU A 18 21.28 29.00 -7.12
CA LEU A 18 20.95 27.67 -6.63
C LEU A 18 19.88 27.72 -5.52
N LEU A 19 19.98 28.68 -4.60
CA LEU A 19 19.00 28.90 -3.55
C LEU A 19 17.64 29.37 -4.10
N ILE A 20 17.62 30.22 -5.13
CA ILE A 20 16.38 30.65 -5.78
C ILE A 20 15.71 29.46 -6.47
N VAL A 21 16.45 28.66 -7.24
CA VAL A 21 15.92 27.46 -7.90
C VAL A 21 15.40 26.46 -6.89
N PHE A 22 16.15 26.21 -5.81
CA PHE A 22 15.70 25.33 -4.72
C PHE A 22 14.44 25.86 -4.04
N GLY A 23 14.38 27.17 -3.75
CA GLY A 23 13.20 27.82 -3.17
C GLY A 23 11.98 27.72 -4.07
N VAL A 24 12.12 27.93 -5.38
CA VAL A 24 11.03 27.79 -6.36
C VAL A 24 10.55 26.35 -6.46
N ILE A 25 11.46 25.36 -6.51
CA ILE A 25 11.08 23.93 -6.55
C ILE A 25 10.35 23.53 -5.26
N PHE A 26 10.84 23.99 -4.10
CA PHE A 26 10.27 23.64 -2.80
C PHE A 26 8.91 24.34 -2.56
N LEU A 27 8.76 25.63 -2.90
CA LEU A 27 7.47 26.34 -2.80
C LEU A 27 6.48 25.92 -3.90
N SER A 28 6.95 25.54 -5.09
CA SER A 28 6.07 25.05 -6.16
C SER A 28 5.56 23.63 -5.90
N GLY A 29 6.13 22.90 -4.92
CA GLY A 29 5.62 21.62 -4.42
C GLY A 29 4.51 21.75 -3.37
N THR A 30 4.28 22.95 -2.82
CA THR A 30 3.29 23.19 -1.75
C THR A 30 2.03 23.92 -2.21
N GLY A 31 1.80 24.04 -3.53
CA GLY A 31 0.81 24.97 -4.10
C GLY A 31 -0.15 24.41 -5.14
N LYS A 32 -0.25 23.09 -5.31
CA LYS A 32 -1.28 22.47 -6.15
C LYS A 32 -1.76 21.23 -5.41
N ASP A 33 -2.82 21.40 -4.63
CA ASP A 33 -3.86 20.42 -4.30
C ASP A 33 -4.79 21.06 -3.25
N ALA A 34 -5.37 22.18 -3.63
CA ALA A 34 -6.43 22.84 -2.87
C ALA A 34 -7.37 23.49 -3.90
N GLU A 35 -8.19 22.67 -4.55
CA GLU A 35 -9.62 22.92 -4.81
C GLU A 35 -10.23 21.77 -5.65
N ARG A 36 -11.16 21.05 -5.01
CA ARG A 36 -12.37 20.44 -5.59
C ARG A 36 -12.22 19.37 -6.69
N ILE A 37 -12.33 18.11 -6.25
CA ILE A 37 -13.19 17.12 -6.91
C ILE A 37 -14.18 16.64 -5.83
N GLU A 38 -15.28 17.37 -5.67
CA GLU A 38 -16.52 16.76 -5.23
C GLU A 38 -17.03 15.90 -6.40
N GLU A 39 -17.51 14.70 -6.09
CA GLU A 39 -18.19 13.76 -6.99
C GLU A 39 -17.35 13.07 -8.07
N ALA A 40 -16.61 12.04 -7.66
CA ALA A 40 -16.57 10.82 -8.45
C ALA A 40 -16.44 9.64 -7.49
N GLU A 41 -17.49 8.83 -7.48
CA GLU A 41 -17.50 7.47 -6.95
C GLU A 41 -17.23 7.40 -5.45
N THR A 42 -18.34 7.46 -4.69
CA THR A 42 -18.55 6.45 -3.65
C THR A 42 -18.25 5.10 -4.31
N GLU A 43 -16.97 4.72 -4.30
CA GLU A 43 -16.53 3.35 -4.34
C GLU A 43 -17.51 2.67 -3.39
N ASN A 44 -18.39 1.84 -3.95
CA ASN A 44 -19.19 0.96 -3.14
C ASN A 44 -18.13 0.13 -2.42
N GLU A 45 -17.71 0.60 -1.25
CA GLU A 45 -17.05 -0.17 -0.25
C GLU A 45 -17.99 -1.35 -0.11
N PHE A 46 -17.61 -2.46 -0.75
CA PHE A 46 -18.33 -3.70 -0.62
C PHE A 46 -18.12 -4.08 0.82
N VAL A 47 -18.96 -3.54 1.68
CA VAL A 47 -19.15 -3.98 3.04
C VAL A 47 -20.00 -5.23 2.83
N PRO A 48 -19.42 -6.44 2.89
CA PRO A 48 -20.24 -7.63 2.88
C PRO A 48 -21.27 -7.45 4.00
N PRO A 49 -22.58 -7.67 3.74
CA PRO A 49 -23.60 -7.51 4.76
C PRO A 49 -23.15 -8.26 6.03
N GLN A 50 -23.08 -7.56 7.17
CA GLN A 50 -22.55 -8.13 8.42
C GLN A 50 -23.44 -9.24 8.99
N ASP A 51 -24.61 -9.48 8.38
CA ASP A 51 -25.61 -10.48 8.76
C ASP A 51 -25.55 -11.74 7.90
N PHE A 52 -24.35 -12.16 7.45
CA PHE A 52 -24.20 -13.53 6.96
C PHE A 52 -24.34 -14.48 8.15
N GLU A 53 -25.51 -15.11 8.24
CA GLU A 53 -25.68 -16.31 9.04
C GLU A 53 -24.63 -17.32 8.57
N TYR A 54 -23.70 -17.68 9.45
CA TYR A 54 -22.68 -18.68 9.14
C TYR A 54 -23.41 -19.99 8.85
N ASP A 55 -23.53 -20.34 7.56
CA ASP A 55 -24.14 -21.59 7.15
C ASP A 55 -23.19 -22.74 7.54
N GLU A 56 -23.56 -23.45 8.60
CA GLU A 56 -22.81 -24.60 9.11
C GLU A 56 -22.60 -25.66 8.02
N ASN A 57 -23.55 -25.82 7.09
CA ASN A 57 -23.45 -26.78 5.99
C ASN A 57 -22.35 -26.38 5.01
N LEU A 58 -22.16 -25.07 4.77
CA LEU A 58 -21.13 -24.55 3.89
C LEU A 58 -19.73 -24.80 4.46
N ILE A 59 -19.57 -24.68 5.78
CA ILE A 59 -18.31 -25.01 6.47
C ILE A 59 -18.00 -26.51 6.37
N GLU A 60 -19.01 -27.36 6.55
CA GLU A 60 -18.86 -28.81 6.41
C GLU A 60 -18.45 -29.21 4.99
N ASP A 61 -19.13 -28.65 3.97
CA ASP A 61 -18.81 -28.89 2.57
C ASP A 61 -17.41 -28.37 2.19
N PHE A 62 -17.01 -27.20 2.69
CA PHE A 62 -15.68 -26.64 2.48
C PHE A 62 -14.59 -27.54 3.06
N ASN A 63 -14.83 -28.09 4.26
CA ASN A 63 -13.88 -28.97 4.92
C ASN A 63 -13.79 -30.35 4.26
N ASN A 64 -14.90 -30.86 3.74
CA ASN A 64 -15.00 -32.18 3.11
C ASN A 64 -14.79 -32.15 1.59
N ALA A 65 -14.49 -30.98 1.00
CA ALA A 65 -14.25 -30.85 -0.43
C ALA A 65 -13.21 -31.87 -0.95
N PRO A 66 -13.52 -32.60 -2.04
CA PRO A 66 -12.71 -33.70 -2.54
C PRO A 66 -11.37 -33.26 -3.15
N VAL A 67 -11.32 -32.04 -3.67
CA VAL A 67 -10.12 -31.46 -4.29
C VAL A 67 -9.79 -30.16 -3.59
N LYS A 68 -8.54 -30.04 -3.11
CA LYS A 68 -8.00 -28.84 -2.48
C LYS A 68 -6.71 -28.44 -3.18
N VAL A 69 -6.61 -27.16 -3.50
CA VAL A 69 -5.46 -26.50 -4.12
C VAL A 69 -4.58 -25.90 -3.02
N GLU A 70 -3.27 -26.00 -3.19
CA GLU A 70 -2.28 -25.42 -2.28
C GLU A 70 -1.89 -24.00 -2.72
N TYR A 71 -1.93 -23.07 -1.77
CA TYR A 71 -1.54 -21.68 -1.96
C TYR A 71 -0.42 -21.33 -0.99
N ASP A 72 0.71 -20.90 -1.53
CA ASP A 72 1.88 -20.49 -0.75
C ASP A 72 1.85 -18.99 -0.45
N TYR A 73 2.02 -18.65 0.82
CA TYR A 73 2.15 -17.29 1.30
C TYR A 73 3.48 -17.11 1.99
N THR A 74 4.11 -15.95 1.79
CA THR A 74 5.29 -15.53 2.55
C THR A 74 4.86 -14.45 3.51
N LEU A 75 4.88 -14.74 4.81
CA LEU A 75 4.53 -13.77 5.84
C LEU A 75 5.57 -12.65 5.89
N SER A 76 5.17 -11.48 6.43
CA SER A 76 6.07 -10.36 6.72
C SER A 76 7.23 -10.72 7.67
N SER A 77 7.13 -11.80 8.43
CA SER A 77 8.22 -12.39 9.21
C SER A 77 9.28 -13.14 8.38
N GLY A 78 9.03 -13.37 7.09
CA GLY A 78 9.82 -14.24 6.21
C GLY A 78 9.47 -15.73 6.30
N GLU A 79 8.50 -16.09 7.13
CA GLU A 79 8.00 -17.46 7.28
C GLU A 79 7.11 -17.84 6.08
N LYS A 80 7.35 -19.01 5.49
CA LYS A 80 6.52 -19.55 4.39
C LYS A 80 5.46 -20.47 4.95
N ILE A 81 4.23 -20.27 4.49
CA ILE A 81 3.07 -21.04 4.92
C ILE A 81 2.30 -21.49 3.68
N THR A 82 1.63 -22.63 3.81
CA THR A 82 0.83 -23.20 2.73
C THR A 82 -0.59 -23.41 3.26
N ILE A 83 -1.58 -22.89 2.53
CA ILE A 83 -3.00 -23.05 2.85
C ILE A 83 -3.65 -23.90 1.77
N ARG A 84 -4.50 -24.83 2.19
CA ARG A 84 -5.25 -25.73 1.30
C ARG A 84 -6.70 -25.28 1.20
N ILE A 85 -7.15 -24.96 0.00
CA ILE A 85 -8.45 -24.37 -0.27
C ILE A 85 -9.16 -25.18 -1.35
N PRO A 86 -10.46 -25.48 -1.23
CA PRO A 86 -11.22 -26.13 -2.29
C PRO A 86 -11.06 -25.45 -3.65
N GLU A 87 -11.05 -26.26 -4.72
CA GLU A 87 -11.00 -25.74 -6.08
C GLU A 87 -12.24 -24.89 -6.40
N GLY A 88 -12.05 -23.76 -7.10
CA GLY A 88 -13.12 -22.82 -7.44
C GLY A 88 -13.45 -21.78 -6.36
N VAL A 89 -12.76 -21.81 -5.22
CA VAL A 89 -12.81 -20.74 -4.20
C VAL A 89 -11.56 -19.87 -4.31
N ASP A 90 -11.75 -18.56 -4.32
CA ASP A 90 -10.65 -17.61 -4.37
C ASP A 90 -9.80 -17.68 -3.10
N PRO A 91 -8.46 -17.65 -3.22
CA PRO A 91 -7.58 -17.67 -2.07
C PRO A 91 -7.74 -16.40 -1.21
N PRO A 92 -7.62 -16.49 0.13
CA PRO A 92 -7.69 -15.33 0.99
C PRO A 92 -6.54 -14.36 0.68
N PRO A 93 -6.77 -13.04 0.83
CA PRO A 93 -5.73 -12.05 0.60
C PRO A 93 -4.61 -12.16 1.64
N GLN A 94 -3.38 -11.80 1.24
CA GLN A 94 -2.19 -11.83 2.10
C GLN A 94 -2.41 -11.17 3.47
N ALA A 95 -3.10 -10.02 3.50
CA ALA A 95 -3.37 -9.28 4.74
C ALA A 95 -4.24 -10.07 5.73
N ALA A 96 -5.22 -10.84 5.24
CA ALA A 96 -6.08 -11.68 6.08
C ALA A 96 -5.30 -12.87 6.64
N VAL A 97 -4.44 -13.48 5.82
CA VAL A 97 -3.57 -14.58 6.25
C VAL A 97 -2.59 -14.11 7.33
N GLU A 98 -1.94 -12.96 7.14
CA GLU A 98 -1.04 -12.40 8.16
C GLU A 98 -1.75 -12.08 9.47
N LYS A 99 -2.97 -11.52 9.40
CA LYS A 99 -3.78 -11.24 10.59
C LYS A 99 -4.10 -12.53 11.36
N MET A 100 -4.57 -13.57 10.68
CA MET A 100 -4.86 -14.88 11.29
C MET A 100 -3.63 -15.49 11.97
N TYR A 101 -2.46 -15.39 11.34
CA TYR A 101 -1.21 -15.92 11.91
C TYR A 101 -0.71 -15.13 13.12
N ARG A 102 -0.90 -13.81 13.12
CA ARG A 102 -0.60 -12.96 14.27
C ARG A 102 -1.49 -13.31 15.47
N GLU A 103 -2.80 -13.45 15.25
CA GLU A 103 -3.77 -13.79 16.30
C GLU A 103 -3.55 -15.19 16.91
N ARG A 104 -2.97 -16.14 16.17
CA ARG A 104 -2.61 -17.46 16.72
C ARG A 104 -1.34 -17.46 17.58
N LYS A 105 -0.48 -16.47 17.43
CA LYS A 105 0.82 -16.39 18.11
C LYS A 105 0.74 -15.65 19.44
N GLU A 106 -0.27 -14.79 19.60
CA GLU A 106 -0.65 -14.11 20.84
C GLU A 106 -1.46 -15.03 21.77
#